data_AF-A0A2V8WRR3-F1
#
_entry.id   AF-A0A2V8WRR3-F1
#
_cell.length_a   1.000
_cell.length_b   1.000
_cell.length_c   1.000
_cell.angle_alpha   90.00
_cell.angle_beta   90.00
_cell.angle_gamma   90.00
#
_symmetry.space_group_name_H-M   'P 1'
#
loop_
_entity.id
_entity.type
_entity.pdbx_description
1 polymer ?
#
loop_
_entity_poly.entity_id
_entity_poly.type
_entity_poly.pdbx_seq_one_letter_code
_entity_poly.pdbx_strand_id
1 'polypeptide(L)'
;MRKIIWIKSAKSELWSCSRCAWAFKPSGPPHGNSLDEMMQNFERQRDQQFASHVCAEHPPTKGQERQNEPRVRGRSDDQAES
;
A
#
# COMPACT_ATOMS: atom_id res chain seq x y z
N MET A 1 -13.86 -6.21 -8.38
CA MET A 1 -13.12 -7.33 -7.73
C MET A 1 -11.97 -6.76 -6.92
N ARG A 2 -11.64 -7.36 -5.77
CA ARG A 2 -10.41 -7.02 -5.03
C ARG A 2 -9.23 -7.76 -5.65
N LYS A 3 -8.11 -7.07 -5.83
CA LYS A 3 -6.88 -7.63 -6.39
C LYS A 3 -5.71 -7.37 -5.44
N ILE A 4 -4.72 -8.23 -5.51
CA ILE A 4 -3.43 -7.96 -4.88
C ILE A 4 -2.60 -7.08 -5.81
N ILE A 5 -2.02 -6.02 -5.27
CA ILE A 5 -1.18 -5.08 -6.00
C ILE A 5 0.19 -4.97 -5.30
N TRP A 6 1.23 -4.83 -6.11
CA TRP A 6 2.57 -4.54 -5.60
C TRP A 6 2.76 -3.03 -5.52
N ILE A 7 3.03 -2.51 -4.32
CA ILE A 7 3.30 -1.10 -4.08
C ILE A 7 4.79 -0.96 -3.81
N LYS A 8 5.47 -0.21 -4.68
CA LYS A 8 6.86 0.18 -4.54
C LYS A 8 6.94 1.64 -4.09
N SER A 9 7.55 1.88 -2.94
CA SER A 9 7.83 3.21 -2.41
C SER A 9 9.33 3.36 -2.13
N ALA A 10 9.77 4.59 -1.85
CA ALA A 10 11.17 4.87 -1.53
C ALA A 10 11.70 4.11 -0.30
N LYS A 11 10.81 3.63 0.58
CA LYS A 11 11.17 2.98 1.86
C LYS A 11 10.71 1.53 1.96
N SER A 12 9.86 1.07 1.05
CA SER A 12 9.25 -0.26 1.18
C SER A 12 8.70 -0.78 -0.13
N GLU A 13 8.75 -2.08 -0.26
CA GLU A 13 8.02 -2.83 -1.28
C GLU A 13 7.05 -3.77 -0.55
N LEU A 14 5.76 -3.66 -0.85
CA LEU A 14 4.73 -4.41 -0.14
C LEU A 14 3.58 -4.81 -1.06
N TRP A 15 2.92 -5.91 -0.70
CA TRP A 15 1.68 -6.34 -1.33
C TRP A 15 0.49 -5.73 -0.60
N SER A 16 -0.46 -5.17 -1.33
CA SER A 16 -1.64 -4.50 -0.78
C SER A 16 -2.92 -4.94 -1.50
N CYS A 17 -4.06 -4.72 -0.86
CA CYS A 17 -5.36 -4.86 -1.49
C CYS A 17 -5.68 -3.59 -2.29
N SER A 18 -6.26 -3.76 -3.48
CA SER A 18 -6.66 -2.63 -4.34
C SER A 18 -7.89 -1.86 -3.85
N ARG A 19 -8.55 -2.28 -2.75
CA ARG A 19 -9.82 -1.70 -2.28
C ARG A 19 -9.79 -1.16 -0.85
N CYS A 20 -8.78 -1.51 -0.06
CA CYS A 20 -8.73 -1.23 1.36
C CYS A 20 -7.26 -1.08 1.81
N ALA A 21 -7.02 -0.69 3.06
CA ALA A 21 -5.67 -0.49 3.59
C ALA A 21 -4.97 -1.80 4.02
N TRP A 22 -5.48 -2.97 3.62
CA TRP A 22 -4.82 -4.23 3.91
C TRP A 22 -3.47 -4.28 3.20
N ALA A 23 -2.42 -4.58 3.96
CA ALA A 23 -1.07 -4.79 3.47
C ALA A 23 -0.56 -6.12 4.03
N PHE A 24 0.10 -6.91 3.19
CA PHE A 24 0.72 -8.16 3.60
C PHE A 24 1.84 -7.89 4.58
N LYS A 25 1.76 -8.51 5.76
CA LYS A 25 2.80 -8.48 6.79
C LYS A 25 3.19 -9.93 7.09
N PRO A 26 4.34 -10.41 6.60
CA PRO A 26 4.80 -11.74 6.96
C PRO A 26 5.06 -11.79 8.46
N SER A 27 4.72 -12.92 9.10
CA SER A 27 4.97 -13.13 10.54
C SER A 27 6.44 -13.37 10.88
N GLY A 28 7.30 -13.48 9.86
CA GLY A 28 8.73 -13.73 9.99
C GLY A 28 9.34 -14.13 8.65
N PRO A 29 10.59 -14.61 8.63
CA PRO A 29 11.20 -15.18 7.44
C PRO A 29 10.36 -16.36 6.92
N PRO A 30 10.16 -16.51 5.60
CA PRO A 30 9.49 -17.68 5.06
C PRO A 30 10.30 -18.94 5.38
N HIS A 31 9.62 -20.01 5.77
CA HIS A 31 10.26 -21.28 6.08
C HIS A 31 10.57 -22.05 4.79
N GLY A 32 11.60 -22.89 4.81
CA GLY A 32 11.96 -23.77 3.70
C GLY A 32 13.41 -24.23 3.80
N ASN A 33 13.72 -25.36 3.17
CA ASN A 33 15.07 -25.91 3.09
C ASN A 33 15.85 -25.38 1.87
N SER A 34 15.15 -24.69 0.96
CA SER A 34 15.73 -24.04 -0.22
C SER A 34 15.10 -22.67 -0.46
N LEU A 35 15.77 -21.83 -1.25
CA LEU A 35 15.25 -20.51 -1.64
C LEU A 35 13.93 -20.61 -2.40
N ASP A 36 13.79 -21.60 -3.30
CA ASP A 36 12.54 -21.83 -4.03
C ASP A 36 11.39 -22.20 -3.10
N GLU A 37 11.66 -23.07 -2.11
CA GLU A 37 10.65 -23.46 -1.12
C GLU A 37 10.24 -22.26 -0.26
N MET A 38 11.21 -21.43 0.15
CA MET A 38 10.95 -20.19 0.87
C MET A 38 10.09 -19.22 0.05
N MET A 39 10.38 -19.04 -1.25
CA MET A 39 9.58 -18.19 -2.14
C MET A 39 8.14 -18.70 -2.28
N GLN A 40 7.96 -19.99 -2.54
CA GLN A 40 6.63 -20.60 -2.65
C GLN A 40 5.83 -20.46 -1.35
N ASN A 41 6.48 -20.67 -0.20
CA ASN A 41 5.83 -20.50 1.10
C ASN A 41 5.44 -19.05 1.38
N PHE A 42 6.28 -18.08 0.98
CA PHE A 42 5.96 -16.67 1.09
C PHE A 42 4.73 -16.28 0.26
N GLU A 43 4.68 -16.70 -1.01
CA GLU A 43 3.55 -16.44 -1.91
C GLU A 43 2.27 -17.10 -1.39
N ARG A 44 2.36 -18.34 -0.92
CA ARG A 44 1.23 -19.05 -0.32
C ARG A 44 0.68 -18.33 0.91
N GLN A 45 1.54 -17.87 1.82
CA GLN A 45 1.11 -17.09 2.99
C GLN A 45 0.43 -15.79 2.58
N ARG A 46 1.00 -15.07 1.61
CA ARG A 46 0.44 -13.83 1.05
C ARG A 46 -0.96 -14.07 0.51
N ASP A 47 -1.14 -15.09 -0.32
CA ASP A 47 -2.39 -15.36 -1.01
C ASP A 47 -3.46 -15.87 -0.04
N GLN A 48 -3.08 -16.64 0.98
CA GLN A 48 -3.97 -17.06 2.06
C GLN A 48 -4.47 -15.89 2.89
N GLN A 49 -3.57 -15.00 3.36
CA GLN A 49 -3.97 -13.80 4.10
C GLN A 49 -4.80 -12.86 3.23
N PHE A 50 -4.47 -12.75 1.94
CA PHE A 50 -5.28 -12.00 1.01
C PHE A 50 -6.67 -12.64 0.90
N ALA A 51 -6.80 -13.94 0.69
CA ALA A 51 -8.11 -14.59 0.60
C ALA A 51 -8.97 -14.40 1.87
N SER A 52 -8.36 -14.48 3.05
CA SER A 52 -9.07 -14.39 4.33
C SER A 52 -9.42 -12.97 4.77
N HIS A 53 -8.73 -11.93 4.30
CA HIS A 53 -8.99 -10.58 4.80
C HIS A 53 -10.38 -10.07 4.40
N VAL A 54 -10.97 -9.30 5.31
CA VAL A 54 -12.24 -8.60 5.09
C VAL A 54 -11.95 -7.11 4.87
N CYS A 55 -12.32 -6.56 3.72
CA CYS A 55 -12.02 -5.16 3.41
C CYS A 55 -12.59 -4.16 4.44
N ALA A 56 -13.73 -4.48 5.05
CA ALA A 56 -14.37 -3.62 6.04
C ALA A 56 -13.54 -3.44 7.33
N GLU A 57 -12.66 -4.40 7.65
CA GLU A 57 -11.77 -4.35 8.83
C GLU A 57 -10.50 -3.52 8.55
N HIS A 58 -10.28 -3.11 7.31
CA HIS A 58 -9.11 -2.36 6.87
C HIS A 58 -9.52 -1.03 6.23
N PRO A 59 -10.07 -0.07 6.99
CA PRO A 59 -10.53 1.20 6.43
C PRO A 59 -9.36 1.89 5.69
N PRO A 60 -9.63 2.53 4.53
CA PRO A 60 -8.62 3.32 3.84
C PRO A 60 -8.01 4.33 4.81
N THR A 61 -6.68 4.40 4.86
CA THR A 61 -6.00 5.45 5.61
C THR A 61 -6.44 6.80 5.08
N LYS A 62 -7.13 7.59 5.92
CA LYS A 62 -7.52 8.98 5.65
C LYS A 62 -6.24 9.79 5.40
N GLY A 63 -5.82 9.91 4.15
CA GLY A 63 -4.56 10.56 3.78
C GLY A 63 -4.02 10.28 2.39
N GLN A 64 -4.66 9.40 1.60
CA GLN A 64 -4.31 9.21 0.18
C GLN A 64 -5.17 10.05 -0.78
N GLU A 65 -6.11 10.84 -0.26
CA GLU A 65 -6.74 11.93 -1.00
C GLU A 65 -5.83 13.16 -0.85
N ARG A 66 -5.38 13.76 -1.96
CA ARG A 66 -4.53 14.98 -2.09
C ARG A 66 -3.01 14.83 -2.33
N GLN A 67 -2.53 13.83 -3.06
CA GLN A 67 -1.17 13.94 -3.68
C GLN A 67 -1.18 13.99 -5.21
N ASN A 68 -2.34 14.19 -5.84
CA ASN A 68 -2.44 14.37 -7.29
C ASN A 68 -3.24 15.63 -7.68
N GLU A 69 -3.19 16.68 -6.86
CA GLU A 69 -3.55 18.03 -7.32
C GLU A 69 -2.29 18.73 -7.84
N PRO A 70 -2.30 19.30 -9.06
CA PRO A 70 -1.22 20.18 -9.49
C PRO A 70 -1.20 21.36 -8.53
N ARG A 71 -0.06 21.62 -7.87
CA ARG A 71 0.19 22.88 -7.16
C ARG A 71 0.17 24.02 -8.18
N VAL A 72 -1.01 24.54 -8.50
CA VAL A 72 -1.14 25.85 -9.13
C VAL A 72 -0.85 26.87 -8.04
N ARG A 73 0.40 27.36 -7.98
CA ARG A 73 0.74 28.59 -7.25
C ARG A 73 0.30 29.78 -8.10
N GLY A 74 -0.89 30.28 -7.84
CA GLY A 74 -1.34 31.66 -8.11
C GLY A 74 -2.10 32.10 -6.86
N ARG A 75 -2.13 33.34 -6.39
CA ARG A 75 -1.88 34.72 -6.87
C ARG A 75 -1.94 35.55 -5.53
N SER A 76 -1.49 36.78 -5.32
CA SER A 76 -1.34 37.97 -6.14
C SER A 76 -0.48 38.96 -5.34
N ASP A 77 0.23 39.83 -6.06
CA ASP A 77 0.60 41.17 -5.60
C ASP A 77 -0.64 41.91 -5.08
N ASP A 78 -0.55 42.53 -3.90
CA ASP A 78 -1.29 43.73 -3.52
C ASP A 78 -0.83 44.18 -2.12
N GLN A 79 0.12 45.12 -2.07
CA GLN A 79 0.28 45.99 -0.91
C GLN A 79 0.47 47.42 -1.43
N ALA A 80 -0.65 48.09 -1.64
CA ALA A 80 -0.71 49.53 -1.71
C ALA A 80 -0.64 50.12 -0.29
N GLU A 81 0.18 51.17 -0.20
CA GLU A 81 -0.02 52.41 0.58
C GLU A 81 0.16 52.41 2.11
N SER A 82 1.24 53.06 2.57
CA SER A 82 1.19 54.41 3.20
C SER A 82 2.59 55.01 3.31
#